data_AF-R0J6Q2-F1
#
_entry.id   AF-R0J6Q2-F1
#
_cell.length_a   1.000
_cell.length_b   1.000
_cell.length_c   1.000
_cell.angle_alpha   90.00
_cell.angle_beta   90.00
_cell.angle_gamma   90.00
#
_symmetry.space_group_name_H-M   'P 1'
#
loop_
_entity.id
_entity.type
_entity.pdbx_description
1 polymer ?
#
loop_
_entity_poly.entity_id
_entity_poly.type
_entity_poly.pdbx_seq_one_letter_code
_entity_poly.pdbx_strand_id
1 'polypeptide(L)' 'GTKPVYISFDIDGLDPAYAPGTGTPEIAGLTPSQALEIIRGCKGLNIVGCDLVEVAPMYDVSGES' A
#
# COMPACT_ATOMS: atom_id res chain seq x y z
N GLY A 1 18.55 -10.42 4.02
CA GLY A 1 18.94 -11.66 3.32
C GLY A 1 19.38 -11.32 1.90
N THR A 2 20.24 -12.12 1.26
CA THR A 2 20.83 -11.80 -0.06
C THR A 2 19.93 -12.12 -1.24
N LYS A 3 18.87 -12.93 -1.03
CA LYS A 3 17.89 -13.25 -2.07
C LYS A 3 17.14 -11.99 -2.50
N PRO A 4 16.95 -11.77 -3.81
CA PRO A 4 16.17 -10.65 -4.31
C PRO A 4 14.72 -10.74 -3.80
N VAL A 5 14.18 -9.61 -3.37
CA VAL A 5 12.81 -9.46 -2.87
C VAL A 5 12.10 -8.41 -3.71
N TYR A 6 10.88 -8.72 -4.13
CA TYR A 6 9.96 -7.77 -4.76
C TYR A 6 8.83 -7.46 -3.78
N ILE A 7 8.45 -6.18 -3.67
CA ILE A 7 7.36 -5.73 -2.80
C ILE A 7 6.22 -5.24 -3.68
N SER A 8 5.06 -5.88 -3.57
CA SER A 8 3.82 -5.39 -4.19
C SER A 8 2.88 -4.95 -3.08
N PHE A 9 2.34 -3.73 -3.18
CA PHE A 9 1.40 -3.19 -2.21
C PHE A 9 0.10 -2.82 -2.90
N ASP A 10 -0.99 -3.40 -2.41
CA ASP A 10 -2.35 -3.07 -2.83
C ASP A 10 -2.92 -2.01 -1.90
N ILE A 11 -3.38 -0.88 -2.47
CA ILE A 11 -3.91 0.23 -1.69
C ILE A 11 -5.27 -0.08 -1.07
N ASP A 12 -6.00 -1.08 -1.59
CA ASP A 12 -7.28 -1.52 -1.02
C ASP A 12 -7.15 -2.23 0.34
N GLY A 13 -5.93 -2.62 0.72
CA GLY A 13 -5.60 -3.12 2.04
C GLY A 13 -5.51 -2.03 3.11
N LEU A 14 -5.55 -0.75 2.74
CA LEU A 14 -5.73 0.36 3.69
C LEU A 14 -7.21 0.55 4.01
N ASP A 15 -7.49 0.99 5.23
CA ASP A 15 -8.88 1.30 5.59
C ASP A 15 -9.46 2.35 4.62
N PRO A 16 -10.71 2.19 4.13
CA PRO A 16 -11.33 3.08 3.15
C PRO A 16 -11.39 4.54 3.59
N ALA A 17 -11.29 4.82 4.89
CA ALA A 17 -11.16 6.18 5.42
C ALA A 17 -9.88 6.90 4.95
N TYR A 18 -8.85 6.16 4.54
CA TYR A 18 -7.55 6.68 4.06
C TYR A 18 -7.29 6.39 2.59
N ALA A 19 -7.92 5.36 2.02
CA ALA A 19 -7.86 5.06 0.59
C ALA A 19 -9.30 4.90 0.03
N PRO A 20 -10.05 6.00 -0.16
CA PRO A 20 -11.40 5.94 -0.73
C PRO A 20 -11.38 5.61 -2.23
N GLY A 21 -10.23 5.78 -2.88
CA GLY A 21 -10.01 5.63 -4.30
C GLY A 21 -9.69 4.20 -4.75
N THR A 22 -10.45 3.19 -4.32
CA THR A 22 -10.26 1.77 -4.71
C THR A 22 -11.57 1.17 -5.24
N GLY A 23 -11.47 0.19 -6.14
CA GLY A 23 -12.63 -0.50 -6.72
C GLY A 23 -13.34 -1.48 -5.77
N THR A 24 -12.67 -1.89 -4.69
CA THR A 24 -13.11 -2.91 -3.72
C THR A 24 -12.71 -2.52 -2.29
N PRO A 25 -13.42 -1.55 -1.66
CA PRO A 25 -13.09 -1.12 -0.30
C PRO A 25 -13.32 -2.25 0.72
N GLU A 26 -12.26 -2.68 1.41
CA GLU A 26 -12.29 -3.65 2.50
C GLU A 26 -12.28 -2.93 3.86
N ILE A 27 -13.30 -3.14 4.68
CA ILE A 27 -13.44 -2.47 5.99
C ILE A 27 -12.46 -3.10 7.00
N ALA A 28 -11.85 -2.27 7.87
CA ALA A 28 -10.83 -2.67 8.86
C ALA A 28 -9.44 -2.98 8.27
N GLY A 29 -9.08 -2.29 7.19
CA GLY A 29 -7.74 -2.31 6.61
C GLY A 29 -6.67 -1.68 7.51
N LEU A 30 -5.42 -1.72 7.04
CA LEU A 30 -4.29 -1.12 7.72
C LEU A 30 -4.44 0.40 7.78
N THR A 31 -3.97 1.00 8.87
CA THR A 31 -3.73 2.44 8.92
C THR A 31 -2.46 2.79 8.12
N PRO A 32 -2.34 4.01 7.58
CA PRO A 32 -1.13 4.45 6.87
C PRO A 32 0.16 4.32 7.69
N SER A 33 0.09 4.50 9.01
CA SER A 33 1.23 4.31 9.91
C SER A 33 1.69 2.85 9.97
N GLN A 34 0.77 1.88 10.01
CA GLN A 34 1.10 0.46 9.99
C GLN A 34 1.72 0.05 8.65
N ALA A 35 1.20 0.56 7.53
CA ALA A 35 1.80 0.31 6.21
C ALA A 35 3.24 0.83 6.15
N LEU A 36 3.49 2.03 6.66
CA LEU A 36 4.84 2.60 6.75
C LEU A 36 5.76 1.78 7.68
N GLU A 37 5.26 1.24 8.78
CA GLU A 37 6.03 0.37 9.67
C GLU A 37 6.42 -0.95 8.99
N ILE A 38 5.53 -1.56 8.21
CA ILE A 38 5.81 -2.77 7.42
C ILE A 38 6.92 -2.49 6.41
N ILE A 39 6.82 -1.40 5.65
CA ILE A 39 7.84 -0.99 4.67
C ILE A 39 9.18 -0.73 5.36
N ARG A 40 9.18 -0.03 6.50
CA ARG A 40 10.40 0.21 7.30
C ARG A 40 10.99 -1.09 7.87
N GLY A 41 10.14 -2.06 8.19
CA GLY A 41 10.53 -3.41 8.62
C GLY A 41 11.28 -4.19 7.54
N CYS A 42 11.11 -3.87 6.26
CA CYS A 42 11.84 -4.48 5.14
C CYS A 42 13.32 -4.03 5.04
N LYS A 43 13.79 -3.13 5.91
CA LYS A 43 15.18 -2.67 5.94
C LYS A 43 16.16 -3.85 6.07
N GLY A 44 17.11 -3.96 5.14
CA GLY A 44 18.11 -5.05 5.11
C GLY A 44 17.73 -6.25 4.22
N LEU A 45 16.59 -6.18 3.52
CA LEU A 45 16.28 -7.04 2.39
C LEU A 45 16.93 -6.51 1.10
N ASN A 46 17.27 -7.42 0.19
CA ASN A 46 17.74 -7.07 -1.16
C ASN A 46 16.53 -6.76 -2.04
N ILE A 47 15.94 -5.57 -1.87
CA ILE A 47 14.77 -5.13 -2.63
C ILE A 47 15.20 -4.81 -4.06
N VAL A 48 14.66 -5.54 -5.03
CA VAL A 48 15.00 -5.38 -6.47
C VAL A 48 13.90 -4.66 -7.27
N GLY A 49 12.76 -4.39 -6.65
CA GLY A 49 11.66 -3.64 -7.25
C GLY A 49 10.46 -3.54 -6.31
N CYS A 50 9.57 -2.59 -6.61
CA CYS A 50 8.27 -2.49 -5.97
C CYS A 50 7.20 -1.92 -6.91
N ASP A 51 5.94 -2.26 -6.66
CA ASP A 51 4.77 -1.60 -7.25
C ASP A 51 3.72 -1.23 -6.20
N LEU A 52 2.90 -0.25 -6.57
CA LEU A 52 1.70 0.17 -5.86
C LEU A 52 0.55 0.01 -6.86
N VAL A 53 -0.43 -0.83 -6.53
CA VAL A 53 -1.53 -1.21 -7.43
C VAL A 53 -2.89 -0.75 -6.88
N GLU A 54 -3.93 -0.82 -7.73
CA GLU A 54 -5.33 -0.47 -7.41
C GLU A 54 -5.60 0.98 -6.97
N VAL A 55 -4.67 1.89 -7.24
CA VAL A 55 -4.95 3.34 -7.16
C VAL A 55 -5.96 3.67 -8.25
N ALA A 56 -7.18 4.08 -7.86
CA ALA A 56 -8.22 4.53 -8.76
C ALA A 56 -8.49 6.05 -8.57
N PRO A 57 -7.72 6.92 -9.26
CA PRO A 57 -7.80 8.38 -9.08
C PRO A 57 -9.18 8.97 -9.38
N MET A 58 -10.00 8.27 -10.17
CA MET A 58 -11.37 8.71 -10.48
C MET A 58 -12.32 8.68 -9.27
N TYR A 59 -11.99 7.91 -8.23
CA TYR A 59 -12.75 7.85 -6.98
C TYR A 59 -12.13 8.70 -5.86
N ASP A 60 -10.90 9.19 -6.05
CA ASP A 60 -10.22 10.11 -5.15
C ASP A 60 -10.43 11.57 -5.59
N VAL A 61 -11.58 12.12 -5.22
CA VAL A 61 -11.95 13.52 -5.47
C VAL A 61 -11.09 14.54 -4.69
N SER A 62 -10.22 14.09 -3.78
CA SER A 62 -9.35 14.91 -2.93
C SER A 62 -7.86 14.84 -3.30
N GLY A 63 -7.41 13.78 -3.98
CA GLY A 63 -6.00 13.54 -4.29
C GLY A 63 -5.17 13.05 -3.09
N GLU A 64 -5.78 12.35 -2.13
CA GLU A 64 -5.10 11.84 -0.91
C GLU A 64 -4.54 10.41 -1.04
N SER A 65 -4.50 9.83 -2.25
CA SER A 65 -3.92 8.50 -2.52
C SER A 65 -2.39 8.46 -2.48
#